data_AF-A0A8J7XY56-F1
#
_entry.id   AF-A0A8J7XY56-F1
#
_cell.length_a   1.000
_cell.length_b   1.000
_cell.length_c   1.000
_cell.angle_alpha   90.00
_cell.angle_beta   90.00
_cell.angle_gamma   90.00
#
_symmetry.space_group_name_H-M   'P 1'
#
loop_
_entity.id
_entity.type
_entity.pdbx_description
1 polymer ?
#
loop_
_entity_poly.entity_id
_entity_poly.type
_entity_poly.pdbx_seq_one_letter_code
_entity_poly.pdbx_strand_id
1 'polypeptide(L)'
;MTRNICYIMIGFVLLSLFTTGVQSGQQGTRILFDEYHAEWKPSLQFSRFIMALDREGYISDYSDEKIDSYLLAGYSILVLLAPSRDFEDYEKEAIRDFVEEGGSLLIFGEVGGTMTSQGILDPINSISTMFGIEFNADIVSDPEPENQIPDTETASRYAERFVIIRTFRRHPVTYNIFDFGYIEGCSLDVSSPALGLAMGNPTTEAGSLEGEDVIVLAVAEHGAGKVLAVGDKDFLVGGSRRFGAHDGFLVYGDNERLGLSIFEWAATQASEEADRDSDGVPDTSDGCYNPGCSVVDSQGCPKDTDGDGVDDCDDRCLREAGPSTNYGCPESTPDTEADADGDGIPDNQDQCFNPECALVDAQGCPKDSDDDGLDDCSDQCPDQYGQQDDGCPSLDSDYDGVPDDQDQCYNPDCRIVDSMGCPKDSDGDGVNDCLDGCPDRSGPFSNNGCPQGPQICTGTLLISILVALGAVLTLKK
;
A
#
# COMPACT_ATOMS: atom_id res chain seq x y z
N MET A 1 -22.25 -73.15 -33.73
CA MET A 1 -21.68 -72.14 -34.64
C MET A 1 -22.21 -70.78 -34.23
N THR A 2 -21.37 -69.74 -34.28
CA THR A 2 -21.65 -68.30 -34.04
C THR A 2 -22.11 -67.91 -32.63
N ARG A 3 -21.67 -66.83 -31.97
CA ARG A 3 -20.66 -65.78 -32.23
C ARG A 3 -20.49 -65.00 -30.90
N ASN A 4 -19.32 -64.39 -30.72
CA ASN A 4 -18.87 -63.45 -29.68
C ASN A 4 -19.95 -62.58 -29.00
N ILE A 5 -19.72 -62.22 -27.73
CA ILE A 5 -19.57 -60.83 -27.28
C ILE A 5 -18.70 -60.81 -26.01
N CYS A 6 -17.69 -59.95 -26.06
CA CYS A 6 -16.70 -59.67 -25.03
C CYS A 6 -17.20 -58.47 -24.20
N TYR A 7 -17.26 -58.59 -22.88
CA TYR A 7 -17.35 -57.43 -21.98
C TYR A 7 -16.17 -57.48 -21.00
N ILE A 8 -15.28 -56.51 -21.18
CA ILE A 8 -14.13 -56.23 -20.33
C ILE A 8 -14.67 -55.59 -19.04
N MET A 9 -14.57 -56.30 -17.92
CA MET A 9 -14.75 -55.73 -16.59
C MET A 9 -13.44 -55.04 -16.19
N ILE A 10 -13.39 -53.71 -16.30
CA ILE A 10 -12.30 -52.89 -15.76
C ILE A 10 -12.53 -52.79 -14.24
N GLY A 11 -11.81 -53.60 -13.47
CA GLY A 11 -11.66 -53.42 -12.03
C GLY A 11 -10.57 -52.40 -11.76
N PHE A 12 -10.94 -51.21 -11.29
CA PHE A 12 -9.99 -50.25 -10.73
C PHE A 12 -9.47 -50.79 -9.37
N VAL A 13 -8.28 -51.36 -9.38
CA VAL A 13 -7.49 -51.58 -8.17
C VAL A 13 -6.70 -50.29 -7.93
N LEU A 14 -7.17 -49.47 -7.00
CA LEU A 14 -6.41 -48.35 -6.46
C LEU A 14 -5.26 -48.92 -5.63
N LEU A 15 -4.11 -49.10 -6.30
CA LEU A 15 -2.85 -49.44 -5.68
C LEU A 15 -2.32 -48.15 -5.03
N SER A 16 -2.64 -47.93 -3.76
CA SER A 16 -2.01 -46.89 -2.95
C SER A 16 -0.53 -47.27 -2.77
N LEU A 17 0.30 -46.69 -3.63
CA LEU A 17 1.74 -46.56 -3.38
C LEU A 17 1.90 -45.71 -2.13
N PHE A 18 1.99 -46.37 -0.97
CA PHE A 18 2.64 -45.78 0.19
C PHE A 18 4.10 -45.61 -0.19
N THR A 19 4.43 -44.46 -0.79
CA THR A 19 5.77 -43.93 -0.69
C THR A 19 6.03 -43.80 0.80
N THR A 20 6.91 -44.64 1.34
CA THR A 20 7.59 -44.33 2.59
C THR A 20 8.39 -43.07 2.32
N GLY A 21 7.72 -41.92 2.43
CA GLY A 21 8.39 -40.68 2.72
C GLY A 21 9.16 -40.96 3.99
N VAL A 22 10.48 -40.97 3.88
CA VAL A 22 11.32 -40.63 5.02
C VAL A 22 10.74 -39.31 5.50
N GLN A 23 10.00 -39.34 6.60
CA GLN A 23 9.77 -38.14 7.38
C GLN A 23 11.17 -37.68 7.78
N SER A 24 11.76 -36.76 7.01
CA SER A 24 12.72 -35.85 7.59
C SER A 24 11.93 -35.17 8.70
N GLY A 25 12.12 -35.61 9.94
CA GLY A 25 11.59 -34.88 11.08
C GLY A 25 12.03 -33.45 10.89
N GLN A 26 11.09 -32.50 10.90
CA GLN A 26 11.47 -31.12 11.10
C GLN A 26 12.25 -31.10 12.41
N GLN A 27 13.57 -30.98 12.31
CA GLN A 27 14.40 -30.66 13.46
C GLN A 27 13.98 -29.24 13.83
N GLY A 28 13.36 -29.08 15.00
CA GLY A 28 12.96 -27.76 15.48
C GLY A 28 14.17 -26.83 15.52
N THR A 29 13.96 -25.53 15.30
CA THR A 29 15.00 -24.50 15.42
C THR A 29 15.66 -24.61 16.78
N ARG A 30 16.99 -24.81 16.81
CA ARG A 30 17.75 -25.01 18.04
C ARG A 30 18.25 -23.68 18.57
N ILE A 31 18.01 -23.44 19.85
CA ILE A 31 18.38 -22.24 20.59
C ILE A 31 19.45 -22.63 21.60
N LEU A 32 20.57 -21.91 21.60
CA LEU A 32 21.61 -22.04 22.61
C LEU A 32 21.51 -20.89 23.61
N PHE A 33 21.28 -21.21 24.88
CA PHE A 33 21.45 -20.28 25.98
C PHE A 33 22.86 -20.42 26.55
N ASP A 34 23.62 -19.32 26.54
CA ASP A 34 24.93 -19.28 27.17
C ASP A 34 24.80 -19.24 28.71
N GLU A 35 25.40 -20.23 29.36
CA GLU A 35 25.57 -20.27 30.83
C GLU A 35 26.99 -19.93 31.28
N TYR A 36 27.96 -20.04 30.37
CA TYR A 36 29.35 -19.82 30.74
C TYR A 36 29.60 -18.35 31.08
N HIS A 37 29.01 -17.39 30.36
CA HIS A 37 29.21 -15.96 30.63
C HIS A 37 28.11 -15.39 31.52
N ALA A 38 26.98 -16.08 31.71
CA ALA A 38 25.91 -15.65 32.59
C ALA A 38 26.26 -15.84 34.07
N GLU A 39 25.96 -14.84 34.91
CA GLU A 39 25.98 -15.02 36.38
C GLU A 39 24.81 -15.90 36.86
N TRP A 40 23.69 -15.85 36.13
CA TRP A 40 22.44 -16.53 36.47
C TRP A 40 22.20 -17.66 35.46
N LYS A 41 22.13 -18.91 35.94
CA LYS A 41 21.93 -20.09 35.09
C LYS A 41 20.49 -20.16 34.57
N PRO A 42 20.24 -19.93 33.27
CA PRO A 42 18.91 -20.00 32.66
C PRO A 42 18.22 -21.34 32.88
N SER A 43 18.98 -22.44 32.87
CA SER A 43 18.46 -23.81 33.08
C SER A 43 17.79 -24.01 34.45
N LEU A 44 18.09 -23.17 35.44
CA LEU A 44 17.54 -23.28 36.79
C LEU A 44 16.33 -22.40 37.03
N GLN A 45 16.07 -21.43 36.15
CA GLN A 45 15.12 -20.37 36.43
C GLN A 45 14.01 -20.28 35.38
N PHE A 46 14.20 -20.68 34.12
CA PHE A 46 13.25 -20.28 33.06
C PHE A 46 12.23 -21.34 32.63
N SER A 47 11.83 -22.23 33.54
CA SER A 47 11.06 -23.41 33.15
C SER A 47 9.75 -23.14 32.38
N ARG A 48 8.95 -22.12 32.71
CA ARG A 48 7.72 -21.78 31.95
C ARG A 48 7.97 -20.96 30.70
N PHE A 49 8.96 -20.06 30.69
CA PHE A 49 9.40 -19.38 29.47
C PHE A 49 9.85 -20.40 28.43
N ILE A 50 10.66 -21.37 28.85
CA ILE A 50 11.16 -22.45 27.99
C ILE A 50 10.01 -23.35 27.55
N MET A 51 9.05 -23.67 28.43
CA MET A 51 7.82 -24.37 28.01
C MET A 51 7.00 -23.61 26.97
N ALA A 52 7.05 -22.28 26.96
CA ALA A 52 6.40 -21.48 25.92
C ALA A 52 7.14 -21.64 24.58
N LEU A 53 8.48 -21.58 24.58
CA LEU A 53 9.29 -21.84 23.39
C LEU A 53 9.11 -23.29 22.87
N ASP A 54 9.11 -24.28 23.76
CA ASP A 54 8.89 -25.69 23.41
C ASP A 54 7.52 -25.91 22.76
N ARG A 55 6.50 -25.15 23.20
CA ARG A 55 5.14 -25.20 22.61
C ARG A 55 5.12 -24.68 21.18
N GLU A 56 5.96 -23.71 20.86
CA GLU A 56 6.16 -23.19 19.51
C GLU A 56 7.10 -24.07 18.66
N GLY A 57 7.63 -25.16 19.22
CA GLY A 57 8.44 -26.15 18.50
C GLY A 57 9.95 -25.86 18.49
N TYR A 58 10.40 -24.89 19.29
CA TYR A 58 11.83 -24.65 19.51
C TYR A 58 12.47 -25.74 20.36
N ILE A 59 13.77 -25.95 20.19
CA ILE A 59 14.57 -26.85 21.02
C ILE A 59 15.59 -25.98 21.77
N SER A 60 15.38 -25.79 23.06
CA SER A 60 16.26 -24.96 23.90
C SER A 60 17.32 -25.81 24.60
N ASP A 61 18.58 -25.53 24.32
CA ASP A 61 19.74 -26.14 24.97
C ASP A 61 20.53 -25.09 25.77
N TYR A 62 21.34 -25.55 26.72
CA TYR A 62 22.14 -24.71 27.61
C TYR A 62 23.58 -25.20 27.59
N SER A 63 24.55 -24.28 27.57
CA SER A 63 25.97 -24.64 27.61
C SER A 63 26.74 -23.82 28.63
N ASP A 64 27.48 -24.51 29.51
CA ASP A 64 28.49 -23.93 30.41
C ASP A 64 29.91 -24.09 29.79
N GLU A 65 29.98 -24.32 28.48
CA GLU A 65 31.23 -24.31 27.71
C GLU A 65 31.46 -22.93 27.10
N LYS A 66 32.73 -22.58 26.89
CA LYS A 66 33.10 -21.38 26.14
C LYS A 66 32.55 -21.44 24.71
N ILE A 67 32.21 -20.29 24.15
CA ILE A 67 31.57 -20.22 22.84
C ILE A 67 32.63 -20.38 21.75
N ASP A 68 32.45 -21.34 20.85
CA ASP A 68 33.26 -21.48 19.65
C ASP A 68 32.39 -21.87 18.44
N SER A 69 32.99 -21.84 17.25
CA SER A 69 32.28 -22.15 16.01
C SER A 69 31.77 -23.60 15.95
N TYR A 70 32.41 -24.54 16.64
CA TYR A 70 31.95 -25.92 16.71
C TYR A 70 30.68 -26.06 17.55
N LEU A 71 30.63 -25.35 18.68
CA LEU A 71 29.44 -25.27 19.52
C LEU A 71 28.29 -24.62 18.73
N LEU A 72 28.54 -23.47 18.11
CA LEU A 72 27.52 -22.69 17.40
C LEU A 72 26.97 -23.38 16.14
N ALA A 73 27.76 -24.21 15.45
CA ALA A 73 27.33 -24.93 14.24
C ALA A 73 26.07 -25.82 14.43
N GLY A 74 25.71 -26.14 15.67
CA GLY A 74 24.51 -26.91 15.99
C GLY A 74 23.24 -26.08 16.20
N TYR A 75 23.31 -24.76 16.15
CA TYR A 75 22.25 -23.85 16.58
C TYR A 75 21.91 -22.81 15.53
N SER A 76 20.70 -22.25 15.61
CA SER A 76 20.26 -21.16 14.75
C SER A 76 20.11 -19.85 15.52
N ILE A 77 19.94 -19.94 16.84
CA ILE A 77 19.79 -18.78 17.72
C ILE A 77 20.76 -18.94 18.89
N LEU A 78 21.55 -17.91 19.16
CA LEU A 78 22.35 -17.75 20.38
C LEU A 78 21.70 -16.70 21.27
N VAL A 79 21.57 -17.01 22.56
CA VAL A 79 21.00 -16.11 23.57
C VAL A 79 22.03 -15.80 24.64
N LEU A 80 22.33 -14.52 24.82
CA LEU A 80 23.17 -13.98 25.87
C LEU A 80 22.30 -13.22 26.89
N LEU A 81 22.25 -13.70 28.12
CA LEU A 81 21.43 -13.10 29.19
C LEU A 81 22.34 -12.43 30.23
N ALA A 82 22.47 -11.11 30.13
CA ALA A 82 23.28 -10.27 31.00
C ALA A 82 24.68 -10.89 31.28
N PRO A 83 25.50 -11.13 30.22
CA PRO A 83 26.79 -11.78 30.37
C PRO A 83 27.71 -10.93 31.26
N SER A 84 28.28 -11.53 32.30
CA SER A 84 29.13 -10.87 33.31
C SER A 84 30.58 -11.37 33.31
N ARG A 85 30.92 -12.26 32.39
CA ARG A 85 32.31 -12.73 32.19
C ARG A 85 32.80 -12.30 30.81
N ASP A 86 34.06 -11.91 30.76
CA ASP A 86 34.71 -11.50 29.51
C ASP A 86 34.74 -12.63 28.48
N PHE A 87 34.49 -12.25 27.22
CA PHE A 87 34.68 -13.10 26.05
C PHE A 87 36.12 -13.01 25.57
N GLU A 88 36.73 -14.15 25.26
CA GLU A 88 38.02 -14.18 24.56
C GLU A 88 37.85 -13.74 23.10
N ASP A 89 38.93 -13.32 22.45
CA ASP A 89 38.86 -12.79 21.07
C ASP A 89 38.29 -13.82 20.08
N TYR A 90 38.61 -15.10 20.24
CA TYR A 90 38.06 -16.16 19.38
C TYR A 90 36.56 -16.39 19.61
N GLU A 91 36.02 -16.11 20.81
CA GLU A 91 34.59 -16.23 21.10
C GLU A 91 33.84 -15.10 20.39
N LYS A 92 34.40 -13.88 20.44
CA LYS A 92 33.87 -12.71 19.72
C LYS A 92 33.89 -12.94 18.21
N GLU A 93 34.97 -13.49 17.67
CA GLU A 93 35.06 -13.88 16.26
C GLU A 93 34.01 -14.95 15.93
N ALA A 94 33.90 -16.03 16.72
CA ALA A 94 32.90 -17.06 16.48
C ALA A 94 31.45 -16.56 16.52
N ILE A 95 31.11 -15.65 17.44
CA ILE A 95 29.79 -15.03 17.53
C ILE A 95 29.53 -14.12 16.32
N ARG A 96 30.53 -13.35 15.90
CA ARG A 96 30.42 -12.50 14.71
C ARG A 96 30.20 -13.33 13.46
N ASP A 97 31.03 -14.34 13.22
CA ASP A 97 30.94 -15.24 12.08
C ASP A 97 29.59 -15.97 12.08
N PHE A 98 29.13 -16.43 13.24
CA PHE A 98 27.80 -17.05 13.40
C PHE A 98 26.67 -16.13 12.92
N VAL A 99 26.71 -14.84 13.28
CA VAL A 99 25.73 -13.87 12.79
C VAL A 99 25.93 -13.62 11.29
N GLU A 100 27.16 -13.39 10.82
CA GLU A 100 27.45 -13.17 9.40
C GLU A 100 26.93 -14.31 8.51
N GLU A 101 27.01 -15.56 8.98
CA GLU A 101 26.56 -16.78 8.30
C GLU A 101 25.05 -17.05 8.40
N GLY A 102 24.27 -16.19 9.06
CA GLY A 102 22.81 -16.30 9.13
C GLY A 102 22.24 -16.73 10.48
N GLY A 103 23.08 -16.88 11.50
CA GLY A 103 22.66 -17.10 12.88
C GLY A 103 22.01 -15.84 13.47
N SER A 104 21.11 -16.05 14.43
CA SER A 104 20.48 -14.96 15.16
C SER A 104 21.05 -14.82 16.57
N LEU A 105 21.47 -13.61 16.94
CA LEU A 105 21.98 -13.28 18.26
C LEU A 105 20.96 -12.45 19.05
N LEU A 106 20.53 -12.96 20.20
CA LEU A 106 19.64 -12.27 21.12
C LEU A 106 20.40 -11.89 22.38
N ILE A 107 20.41 -10.61 22.72
CA ILE A 107 21.16 -10.06 23.86
C ILE A 107 20.18 -9.37 24.81
N PHE A 108 20.22 -9.73 26.09
CA PHE A 108 19.33 -9.15 27.09
C PHE A 108 20.13 -8.52 28.21
N GLY A 109 19.79 -7.27 28.54
CA GLY A 109 20.41 -6.44 29.55
C GLY A 109 19.83 -6.66 30.94
N GLU A 110 20.16 -5.73 31.82
CA GLU A 110 19.78 -5.74 33.23
C GLU A 110 19.80 -4.29 33.75
N VAL A 111 19.28 -4.03 34.95
CA VAL A 111 19.34 -2.74 35.63
C VAL A 111 20.78 -2.20 35.71
N GLY A 112 21.02 -0.94 35.32
CA GLY A 112 22.37 -0.37 35.20
C GLY A 112 23.21 -0.42 36.48
N GLY A 113 22.57 -0.36 37.65
CA GLY A 113 23.25 -0.57 38.94
C GLY A 113 23.83 -1.99 39.11
N THR A 114 23.09 -3.01 38.67
CA THR A 114 23.56 -4.40 38.61
C THR A 114 24.59 -4.54 37.50
N MET A 115 24.36 -3.93 36.33
CA MET A 115 25.32 -4.00 35.23
C MET A 115 26.70 -3.48 35.62
N THR A 116 26.74 -2.40 36.42
CA THR A 116 27.98 -1.83 36.96
C THR A 116 28.56 -2.73 38.06
N SER A 117 27.76 -3.14 39.04
CA SER A 117 28.27 -3.84 40.23
C SER A 117 28.69 -5.29 39.97
N GLN A 118 28.13 -5.93 38.95
CA GLN A 118 28.47 -7.29 38.52
C GLN A 118 29.43 -7.33 37.32
N GLY A 119 29.88 -6.16 36.82
CA GLY A 119 30.82 -6.10 35.70
C GLY A 119 30.25 -6.64 34.39
N ILE A 120 28.97 -6.39 34.12
CA ILE A 120 28.26 -6.85 32.90
C ILE A 120 28.52 -5.92 31.72
N LEU A 121 28.71 -4.61 31.96
CA LEU A 121 28.85 -3.61 30.90
C LEU A 121 29.97 -3.93 29.91
N ASP A 122 31.16 -4.26 30.41
CA ASP A 122 32.31 -4.53 29.54
C ASP A 122 32.08 -5.81 28.69
N PRO A 123 31.69 -6.97 29.27
CA PRO A 123 31.36 -8.16 28.49
C PRO A 123 30.24 -7.97 27.48
N ILE A 124 29.09 -7.41 27.88
CA ILE A 124 27.91 -7.29 27.01
C ILE A 124 28.20 -6.35 25.84
N ASN A 125 28.84 -5.21 26.11
CA ASN A 125 29.19 -4.23 25.07
C ASN A 125 30.38 -4.68 24.23
N SER A 126 31.23 -5.60 24.71
CA SER A 126 32.27 -6.22 23.86
C SER A 126 31.69 -7.07 22.71
N ILE A 127 30.42 -7.48 22.83
CA ILE A 127 29.68 -8.19 21.79
C ILE A 127 28.73 -7.26 21.05
N SER A 128 27.83 -6.56 21.75
CA SER A 128 26.74 -5.82 21.13
C SER A 128 27.21 -4.67 20.24
N THR A 129 28.32 -4.01 20.60
CA THR A 129 28.84 -2.87 19.84
C THR A 129 29.37 -3.26 18.47
N MET A 130 29.72 -4.54 18.24
CA MET A 130 30.05 -5.06 16.91
C MET A 130 28.90 -4.86 15.91
N PHE A 131 27.67 -4.72 16.41
CA PHE A 131 26.45 -4.61 15.62
C PHE A 131 25.75 -3.26 15.79
N GLY A 132 26.45 -2.24 16.32
CA GLY A 132 25.92 -0.88 16.45
C GLY A 132 24.97 -0.65 17.63
N ILE A 133 24.94 -1.56 18.63
CA ILE A 133 24.11 -1.45 19.83
C ILE A 133 25.00 -1.40 21.07
N GLU A 134 24.79 -0.42 21.95
CA GLU A 134 25.50 -0.30 23.22
C GLU A 134 24.50 -0.22 24.38
N PHE A 135 24.71 -1.02 25.44
CA PHE A 135 23.90 -1.00 26.64
C PHE A 135 24.42 0.05 27.62
N ASN A 136 23.50 0.85 28.16
CA ASN A 136 23.84 1.94 29.07
C ASN A 136 23.85 1.50 30.55
N ALA A 137 24.63 2.20 31.36
CA ALA A 137 24.72 2.00 32.80
C ALA A 137 23.67 2.81 33.57
N ASP A 138 22.43 2.83 33.08
CA ASP A 138 21.33 3.63 33.60
C ASP A 138 20.10 2.78 33.97
N ILE A 139 19.00 3.45 34.33
CA ILE A 139 17.74 2.79 34.68
C ILE A 139 16.64 3.56 33.99
N VAL A 140 15.82 2.86 33.22
CA VAL A 140 14.63 3.42 32.60
C VAL A 140 13.56 3.63 33.66
N SER A 141 13.00 4.83 33.71
CA SER A 141 11.92 5.18 34.62
C SER A 141 10.91 6.12 33.98
N ASP A 142 9.69 6.16 34.49
CA ASP A 142 8.66 7.09 34.06
C ASP A 142 7.95 7.66 35.29
N PRO A 143 8.00 8.98 35.52
CA PRO A 143 7.43 9.61 36.70
C PRO A 143 5.89 9.62 36.67
N GLU A 144 5.27 9.45 35.50
CA GLU A 144 3.81 9.51 35.35
C GLU A 144 3.14 8.18 35.75
N PRO A 145 2.25 8.16 36.75
CA PRO A 145 1.64 6.92 37.24
C PRO A 145 0.87 6.11 36.19
N GLU A 146 0.31 6.75 35.15
CA GLU A 146 -0.36 6.07 34.02
C GLU A 146 0.58 5.29 33.11
N ASN A 147 1.87 5.59 33.15
CA ASN A 147 2.94 4.89 32.43
C ASN A 147 3.63 3.87 33.33
N GLN A 148 3.14 3.64 34.55
CA GLN A 148 3.66 2.66 35.49
C GLN A 148 2.76 1.42 35.53
N ILE A 149 3.36 0.24 35.60
CA ILE A 149 2.64 -1.02 35.75
C ILE A 149 1.83 -0.98 37.08
N PRO A 150 0.50 -1.20 37.05
CA PRO A 150 -0.37 -1.09 38.22
C PRO A 150 -0.11 -2.19 39.28
N ASP A 151 -0.62 -1.99 40.51
CA ASP A 151 -0.59 -2.93 41.65
C ASP A 151 0.80 -3.26 42.26
N THR A 152 1.74 -2.34 42.16
CA THR A 152 3.08 -2.48 42.74
C THR A 152 3.14 -2.08 44.22
N GLU A 153 2.48 -2.81 45.13
CA GLU A 153 2.51 -2.55 46.59
C GLU A 153 3.95 -2.54 47.24
N THR A 154 5.01 -3.00 46.55
CA THR A 154 6.44 -2.86 46.95
C THR A 154 7.10 -1.65 46.30
N ALA A 155 6.52 -1.13 45.23
CA ALA A 155 7.00 0.01 44.49
C ALA A 155 6.39 1.33 44.97
N SER A 156 5.78 1.39 46.17
CA SER A 156 5.65 2.69 46.85
C SER A 156 7.02 3.39 47.04
N ARG A 157 8.14 2.69 46.83
CA ARG A 157 9.49 3.24 46.85
C ARG A 157 10.13 3.45 45.47
N TYR A 158 9.72 2.72 44.42
CA TYR A 158 10.35 2.75 43.07
C TYR A 158 9.37 2.44 41.92
N ALA A 159 8.10 2.83 42.02
CA ALA A 159 7.07 2.53 41.00
C ALA A 159 7.42 3.11 39.63
N GLU A 160 8.16 4.21 39.64
CA GLU A 160 8.68 4.84 38.44
C GLU A 160 9.56 3.93 37.58
N ARG A 161 10.12 2.83 38.11
CA ARG A 161 11.00 1.90 37.36
C ARG A 161 10.29 0.74 36.68
N PHE A 162 8.97 0.65 36.82
CA PHE A 162 8.13 -0.39 36.23
C PHE A 162 7.32 0.26 35.11
N VAL A 163 7.97 0.47 33.97
CA VAL A 163 7.47 1.34 32.90
C VAL A 163 6.64 0.56 31.90
N ILE A 164 5.62 1.20 31.34
CA ILE A 164 4.83 0.69 30.23
C ILE A 164 5.27 1.42 28.96
N ILE A 165 5.93 0.73 28.06
CA ILE A 165 6.40 1.28 26.78
C ILE A 165 5.30 1.12 25.73
N ARG A 166 4.97 2.22 25.03
CA ARG A 166 3.91 2.26 24.00
C ARG A 166 4.35 2.83 22.65
N THR A 167 5.58 3.34 22.58
CA THR A 167 6.13 3.91 21.36
C THR A 167 6.91 2.84 20.60
N PHE A 168 6.37 2.36 19.48
CA PHE A 168 6.99 1.32 18.67
C PHE A 168 7.21 1.77 17.24
N ARG A 169 8.39 1.46 16.71
CA ARG A 169 8.64 1.47 15.27
C ARG A 169 7.98 0.26 14.64
N ARG A 170 7.40 0.42 13.45
CA ARG A 170 6.82 -0.69 12.68
C ARG A 170 7.91 -1.68 12.27
N HIS A 171 7.81 -2.91 12.77
CA HIS A 171 8.72 -4.02 12.47
C HIS A 171 7.99 -5.35 12.74
N PRO A 172 8.36 -6.49 12.13
CA PRO A 172 7.75 -7.79 12.45
C PRO A 172 7.74 -8.10 13.96
N VAL A 173 8.84 -7.84 14.66
CA VAL A 173 8.96 -8.03 16.12
C VAL A 173 7.89 -7.26 16.91
N THR A 174 7.62 -6.02 16.53
CA THR A 174 6.69 -5.12 17.24
C THR A 174 5.29 -5.12 16.62
N TYR A 175 5.01 -6.00 15.66
CA TYR A 175 3.70 -6.09 15.03
C TYR A 175 2.66 -6.52 16.06
N ASN A 176 1.58 -5.73 16.19
CA ASN A 176 0.49 -5.99 17.13
C ASN A 176 0.94 -6.04 18.61
N ILE A 177 1.94 -5.21 18.95
CA ILE A 177 2.37 -4.93 20.32
C ILE A 177 1.90 -3.52 20.68
N PHE A 178 1.17 -3.37 21.79
CA PHE A 178 0.59 -2.11 22.24
C PHE A 178 1.12 -1.66 23.60
N ASP A 179 1.30 -2.61 24.52
CA ASP A 179 1.84 -2.34 25.85
C ASP A 179 3.00 -3.30 26.14
N PHE A 180 4.21 -2.77 26.27
CA PHE A 180 5.38 -3.53 26.70
C PHE A 180 5.76 -3.14 28.14
N GLY A 181 5.53 -4.04 29.09
CA GLY A 181 5.98 -3.86 30.47
C GLY A 181 7.49 -4.05 30.58
N TYR A 182 8.18 -3.00 31.00
CA TYR A 182 9.63 -2.92 31.10
C TYR A 182 10.03 -2.69 32.56
N ILE A 183 10.79 -3.62 33.15
CA ILE A 183 11.04 -3.60 34.60
C ILE A 183 12.51 -3.40 34.88
N GLU A 184 12.84 -2.25 35.46
CA GLU A 184 14.17 -1.94 35.97
C GLU A 184 15.32 -2.04 34.93
N GLY A 185 15.07 -2.27 33.64
CA GLY A 185 16.12 -2.36 32.62
C GLY A 185 16.84 -1.04 32.30
N CYS A 186 17.88 -1.13 31.47
CA CYS A 186 18.66 0.02 31.00
C CYS A 186 18.20 0.53 29.63
N SER A 187 18.69 1.69 29.21
CA SER A 187 18.53 2.18 27.83
C SER A 187 19.63 1.65 26.90
N LEU A 188 19.42 1.82 25.60
CA LEU A 188 20.33 1.40 24.53
C LEU A 188 20.75 2.62 23.69
N ASP A 189 22.04 2.76 23.44
CA ASP A 189 22.56 3.62 22.39
C ASP A 189 22.57 2.81 21.08
N VAL A 190 22.01 3.40 20.02
CA VAL A 190 21.80 2.73 18.73
C VAL A 190 22.41 3.54 17.60
N SER A 191 23.24 2.89 16.79
CA SER A 191 23.89 3.47 15.61
C SER A 191 23.81 2.52 14.42
N SER A 192 23.87 3.07 13.20
CA SER A 192 23.83 2.28 11.97
C SER A 192 24.86 1.14 12.01
N PRO A 193 24.48 -0.11 11.65
CA PRO A 193 23.24 -0.52 10.98
C PRO A 193 22.03 -0.79 11.89
N ALA A 194 22.17 -0.65 13.21
CA ALA A 194 21.11 -0.93 14.15
C ALA A 194 19.97 0.11 14.14
N LEU A 195 18.81 -0.33 14.60
CA LEU A 195 17.55 0.39 14.59
C LEU A 195 16.77 0.18 15.89
N GLY A 196 16.42 1.28 16.57
CA GLY A 196 15.53 1.24 17.74
C GLY A 196 14.09 0.90 17.35
N LEU A 197 13.51 -0.10 18.01
CA LEU A 197 12.14 -0.58 17.78
C LEU A 197 11.15 -0.20 18.87
N ALA A 198 11.56 -0.13 20.14
CA ALA A 198 10.73 0.36 21.23
C ALA A 198 11.44 1.51 21.94
N MET A 199 10.70 2.61 22.14
CA MET A 199 11.20 3.87 22.65
C MET A 199 10.34 4.32 23.84
N GLY A 200 10.90 5.14 24.72
CA GLY A 200 10.20 5.72 25.86
C GLY A 200 8.93 6.49 25.47
N ASN A 201 8.02 6.63 26.43
CA ASN A 201 6.93 7.59 26.34
C ASN A 201 7.50 9.01 26.51
N PRO A 202 6.75 10.08 26.20
CA PRO A 202 7.24 11.46 26.33
C PRO A 202 7.81 11.85 27.71
N THR A 203 7.42 11.17 28.78
CA THR A 203 7.89 11.39 30.16
C THR A 203 8.90 10.36 30.64
N THR A 204 9.22 9.35 29.83
CA THR A 204 10.21 8.34 30.18
C THR A 204 11.61 8.97 30.23
N GLU A 205 12.39 8.60 31.24
CA GLU A 205 13.73 9.12 31.52
C GLU A 205 14.70 7.95 31.71
N ALA A 206 15.92 8.07 31.19
CA ALA A 206 17.02 7.16 31.47
C ALA A 206 18.37 7.91 31.42
N GLY A 207 19.02 8.09 32.56
CA GLY A 207 20.25 8.88 32.63
C GLY A 207 20.02 10.34 32.22
N SER A 208 20.54 10.74 31.06
CA SER A 208 20.30 12.06 30.45
C SER A 208 19.35 12.03 29.25
N LEU A 209 18.82 10.87 28.91
CA LEU A 209 17.87 10.65 27.82
C LEU A 209 16.44 10.85 28.32
N GLU A 210 15.59 11.40 27.47
CA GLU A 210 14.18 11.65 27.75
C GLU A 210 13.33 11.27 26.54
N GLY A 211 12.07 10.88 26.76
CA GLY A 211 11.12 10.67 25.69
C GLY A 211 11.48 9.50 24.77
N GLU A 212 11.33 9.74 23.47
CA GLU A 212 11.62 8.74 22.43
C GLU A 212 13.13 8.48 22.23
N ASP A 213 14.01 9.31 22.81
CA ASP A 213 15.46 9.08 22.79
C ASP A 213 15.86 7.92 23.72
N VAL A 214 14.98 7.54 24.66
CA VAL A 214 15.17 6.36 25.51
C VAL A 214 14.81 5.10 24.71
N ILE A 215 15.78 4.47 24.06
CA ILE A 215 15.57 3.21 23.32
C ILE A 215 15.74 2.03 24.27
N VAL A 216 14.82 1.06 24.24
CA VAL A 216 14.85 -0.13 25.14
C VAL A 216 14.88 -1.46 24.41
N LEU A 217 14.54 -1.46 23.11
CA LEU A 217 14.59 -2.61 22.22
C LEU A 217 15.17 -2.14 20.89
N ALA A 218 16.20 -2.81 20.40
CA ALA A 218 16.85 -2.52 19.12
C ALA A 218 17.12 -3.79 18.32
N VAL A 219 17.20 -3.65 17.00
CA VAL A 219 17.59 -4.72 16.08
C VAL A 219 18.71 -4.27 15.16
N ALA A 220 19.49 -5.20 14.65
CA ALA A 220 20.42 -5.00 13.55
C ALA A 220 20.36 -6.21 12.61
N GLU A 221 20.67 -5.98 11.34
CA GLU A 221 20.98 -7.03 10.39
C GLU A 221 22.46 -6.93 10.06
N HIS A 222 23.16 -8.06 10.05
CA HIS A 222 24.60 -8.11 9.80
C HIS A 222 24.95 -9.39 9.05
N GLY A 223 25.49 -9.25 7.84
CA GLY A 223 25.58 -10.36 6.89
C GLY A 223 24.19 -10.95 6.61
N ALA A 224 24.06 -12.27 6.69
CA ALA A 224 22.77 -12.94 6.56
C ALA A 224 22.02 -13.08 7.90
N GLY A 225 22.60 -12.64 9.02
CA GLY A 225 22.05 -12.85 10.36
C GLY A 225 21.36 -11.65 10.94
N LYS A 226 20.83 -11.87 12.15
CA LYS A 226 19.99 -10.92 12.87
C LYS A 226 20.50 -10.75 14.28
N VAL A 227 20.48 -9.52 14.77
CA VAL A 227 20.81 -9.20 16.15
C VAL A 227 19.64 -8.45 16.76
N LEU A 228 19.26 -8.82 17.98
CA LEU A 228 18.26 -8.09 18.76
C LEU A 228 18.73 -7.93 20.19
N ALA A 229 18.56 -6.72 20.70
CA ALA A 229 18.91 -6.35 22.04
C ALA A 229 17.71 -5.78 22.80
N VAL A 230 17.50 -6.21 24.03
CA VAL A 230 16.55 -5.60 24.98
C VAL A 230 17.30 -5.25 26.24
N GLY A 231 17.20 -4.01 26.75
CA GLY A 231 17.89 -3.61 27.98
C GLY A 231 17.37 -4.27 29.27
N ASP A 232 16.36 -5.13 29.15
CA ASP A 232 15.73 -5.87 30.24
C ASP A 232 15.60 -7.36 29.86
N LYS A 233 16.04 -8.25 30.74
CA LYS A 233 15.78 -9.69 30.64
C LYS A 233 14.53 -10.13 31.41
N ASP A 234 14.10 -9.37 32.42
CA ASP A 234 13.08 -9.77 33.40
C ASP A 234 11.68 -9.82 32.77
N PHE A 235 11.45 -9.15 31.65
CA PHE A 235 10.22 -9.31 30.87
C PHE A 235 10.01 -10.75 30.35
N LEU A 236 11.09 -11.52 30.13
CA LEU A 236 11.04 -12.92 29.72
C LEU A 236 10.77 -13.87 30.90
N VAL A 237 11.18 -13.49 32.10
CA VAL A 237 11.37 -14.44 33.21
C VAL A 237 10.70 -14.02 34.52
N GLY A 238 9.81 -13.02 34.44
CA GLY A 238 8.95 -12.62 35.54
C GLY A 238 9.77 -11.89 36.60
N GLY A 239 9.86 -10.57 36.42
CA GLY A 239 10.53 -9.68 37.37
C GLY A 239 9.95 -9.79 38.79
N SER A 240 10.84 -9.71 39.78
CA SER A 240 10.56 -9.66 41.23
C SER A 240 9.71 -10.81 41.82
N ARG A 241 9.86 -11.06 43.13
CA ARG A 241 9.19 -12.17 43.88
C ARG A 241 7.65 -12.07 43.93
N ARG A 242 7.03 -11.23 43.09
CA ARG A 242 5.71 -10.64 43.28
C ARG A 242 4.77 -10.81 42.08
N PHE A 243 5.31 -10.96 40.86
CA PHE A 243 4.49 -11.22 39.66
C PHE A 243 4.33 -12.72 39.35
N GLY A 244 4.90 -13.59 40.18
CA GLY A 244 4.82 -15.04 40.02
C GLY A 244 6.11 -15.71 40.47
N ALA A 245 6.20 -17.03 40.33
CA ALA A 245 7.52 -17.65 40.31
C ALA A 245 8.32 -17.02 39.15
N HIS A 246 9.62 -16.80 39.36
CA HIS A 246 10.58 -16.33 38.36
C HIS A 246 10.77 -17.36 37.25
N ASP A 247 9.69 -17.77 36.58
CA ASP A 247 9.72 -18.91 35.69
C ASP A 247 9.09 -18.68 34.34
N GLY A 248 8.46 -17.53 34.06
CA GLY A 248 7.89 -17.22 32.74
C GLY A 248 7.69 -15.73 32.50
N PHE A 249 7.17 -15.37 31.32
CA PHE A 249 6.98 -13.98 30.91
C PHE A 249 6.28 -13.14 31.98
N LEU A 250 6.70 -11.87 32.10
CA LEU A 250 5.98 -10.91 32.92
C LEU A 250 4.51 -10.88 32.48
N VAL A 251 3.59 -11.15 33.42
CA VAL A 251 2.15 -11.20 33.14
C VAL A 251 1.56 -9.78 33.10
N TYR A 252 1.98 -9.01 32.10
CA TYR A 252 1.51 -7.66 31.84
C TYR A 252 1.52 -7.37 30.34
N GLY A 253 0.54 -6.59 29.88
CA GLY A 253 0.45 -6.12 28.50
C GLY A 253 0.61 -7.24 27.47
N ASP A 254 1.50 -7.02 26.52
CA ASP A 254 1.81 -7.92 25.41
C ASP A 254 3.16 -8.63 25.58
N ASN A 255 3.75 -8.70 26.79
CA ASN A 255 5.10 -9.22 27.01
C ASN A 255 5.33 -10.65 26.49
N GLU A 256 4.38 -11.57 26.70
CA GLU A 256 4.46 -12.94 26.13
C GLU A 256 4.43 -12.89 24.59
N ARG A 257 3.58 -12.05 24.00
CA ARG A 257 3.51 -11.89 22.54
C ARG A 257 4.79 -11.31 21.97
N LEU A 258 5.32 -10.25 22.59
CA LEU A 258 6.59 -9.63 22.19
C LEU A 258 7.72 -10.66 22.29
N GLY A 259 7.81 -11.38 23.40
CA GLY A 259 8.79 -12.43 23.60
C GLY A 259 8.73 -13.49 22.50
N LEU A 260 7.56 -14.07 22.22
CA LEU A 260 7.42 -15.05 21.14
C LEU A 260 7.73 -14.47 19.75
N SER A 261 7.32 -13.23 19.48
CA SER A 261 7.60 -12.51 18.23
C SER A 261 9.10 -12.29 17.99
N ILE A 262 9.87 -12.03 19.06
CA ILE A 262 11.33 -11.95 19.01
C ILE A 262 11.94 -13.26 18.51
N PHE A 263 11.53 -14.39 19.10
CA PHE A 263 12.05 -15.70 18.72
C PHE A 263 11.56 -16.14 17.33
N GLU A 264 10.32 -15.82 16.96
CA GLU A 264 9.78 -16.06 15.63
C GLU A 264 10.61 -15.30 14.57
N TRP A 265 10.84 -14.00 14.77
CA TRP A 265 11.67 -13.19 13.87
C TRP A 265 13.11 -13.71 13.80
N ALA A 266 13.71 -14.05 14.94
CA ALA A 266 15.06 -14.63 14.99
C ALA A 266 15.15 -16.01 14.30
N ALA A 267 14.08 -16.79 14.29
CA ALA A 267 14.03 -18.10 13.64
C ALA A 267 13.79 -18.02 12.13
N THR A 268 13.28 -16.89 11.62
CA THR A 268 13.12 -16.71 10.17
C THR A 268 14.51 -16.70 9.51
N GLN A 269 14.72 -17.62 8.58
CA GLN A 269 15.92 -17.62 7.74
C GLN A 269 15.95 -16.32 6.92
N ALA A 270 17.10 -15.66 6.83
CA ALA A 270 17.26 -14.56 5.88
C ALA A 270 16.96 -15.08 4.47
N SER A 271 16.09 -14.37 3.76
CA SER A 271 15.52 -14.85 2.51
C SER A 271 16.34 -14.49 1.27
N GLU A 272 17.60 -14.08 1.39
CA GLU A 272 18.46 -13.84 0.22
C GLU A 272 19.88 -14.38 0.48
N GLU A 273 20.37 -15.18 -0.46
CA GLU A 273 21.75 -15.66 -0.49
C GLU A 273 22.69 -14.44 -0.59
N ALA A 274 23.89 -14.52 0.01
CA ALA A 274 24.85 -13.42 -0.03
C ALA A 274 25.09 -12.95 -1.47
N ASP A 275 24.96 -11.64 -1.69
CA ASP A 275 25.13 -10.94 -2.97
C ASP A 275 25.99 -9.71 -2.68
N ARG A 276 27.32 -9.89 -2.77
CA ARG A 276 28.31 -8.96 -2.20
C ARG A 276 28.42 -7.64 -2.98
N ASP A 277 28.15 -7.64 -4.29
CA ASP A 277 28.10 -6.42 -5.11
C ASP A 277 26.68 -5.94 -5.40
N SER A 278 25.66 -6.67 -4.92
CA SER A 278 24.25 -6.25 -4.91
C SER A 278 23.68 -6.06 -6.32
N ASP A 279 24.12 -6.90 -7.26
CA ASP A 279 23.65 -6.89 -8.65
C ASP A 279 22.38 -7.74 -8.86
N GLY A 280 21.92 -8.43 -7.81
CA GLY A 280 20.74 -9.30 -7.81
C GLY A 280 21.04 -10.75 -8.14
N VAL A 281 22.31 -11.14 -8.27
CA VAL A 281 22.78 -12.51 -8.48
C VAL A 281 23.61 -12.94 -7.25
N PRO A 282 23.22 -14.03 -6.55
CA PRO A 282 23.98 -14.50 -5.40
C PRO A 282 25.44 -14.83 -5.73
N ASP A 283 26.37 -14.59 -4.79
CA ASP A 283 27.81 -14.91 -4.85
C ASP A 283 28.09 -16.34 -5.34
N THR A 284 27.18 -17.29 -5.06
CA THR A 284 27.31 -18.70 -5.46
C THR A 284 27.06 -18.94 -6.95
N SER A 285 26.35 -18.01 -7.59
CA SER A 285 25.88 -18.04 -8.97
C SER A 285 26.43 -16.86 -9.81
N ASP A 286 27.08 -15.89 -9.17
CA ASP A 286 27.74 -14.75 -9.79
C ASP A 286 29.12 -15.15 -10.35
N GLY A 287 29.29 -14.91 -11.66
CA GLY A 287 30.50 -15.14 -12.42
C GLY A 287 31.39 -13.90 -12.56
N CYS A 288 30.92 -12.72 -12.15
CA CYS A 288 31.48 -11.42 -12.48
C CYS A 288 31.25 -10.36 -11.39
N TYR A 289 32.08 -10.40 -10.34
CA TYR A 289 32.05 -9.39 -9.27
C TYR A 289 32.30 -7.95 -9.76
N ASN A 290 31.29 -7.08 -9.74
CA ASN A 290 31.24 -5.82 -10.50
C ASN A 290 30.54 -4.64 -9.75
N PRO A 291 31.18 -4.04 -8.73
CA PRO A 291 30.57 -3.00 -7.88
C PRO A 291 30.21 -1.66 -8.56
N GLY A 292 30.36 -1.56 -9.89
CA GLY A 292 30.07 -0.37 -10.69
C GLY A 292 28.87 -0.49 -11.64
N CYS A 293 28.31 -1.69 -11.86
CA CYS A 293 27.20 -1.89 -12.79
C CYS A 293 26.22 -2.95 -12.28
N SER A 294 25.02 -2.53 -11.87
CA SER A 294 23.96 -3.40 -11.35
C SER A 294 23.03 -3.95 -12.44
N VAL A 295 23.26 -3.59 -13.71
CA VAL A 295 22.51 -4.13 -14.85
C VAL A 295 23.30 -5.29 -15.44
N VAL A 296 22.98 -6.49 -14.97
CA VAL A 296 23.74 -7.71 -15.28
C VAL A 296 22.90 -8.75 -16.02
N ASP A 297 23.58 -9.71 -16.64
CA ASP A 297 22.96 -10.90 -17.21
C ASP A 297 22.69 -11.97 -16.13
N SER A 298 22.22 -13.14 -16.54
CA SER A 298 21.89 -14.23 -15.60
C SER A 298 23.10 -14.83 -14.87
N GLN A 299 24.32 -14.38 -15.15
CA GLN A 299 25.57 -14.84 -14.54
C GLN A 299 26.24 -13.71 -13.72
N GLY A 300 25.55 -12.60 -13.45
CA GLY A 300 26.12 -11.47 -12.71
C GLY A 300 27.11 -10.64 -13.53
N CYS A 301 27.19 -10.84 -14.85
CA CYS A 301 28.12 -10.09 -15.70
C CYS A 301 27.45 -8.85 -16.30
N PRO A 302 28.17 -7.72 -16.49
CA PRO A 302 27.61 -6.52 -17.11
C PRO A 302 26.95 -6.84 -18.44
N LYS A 303 25.71 -6.37 -18.60
CA LYS A 303 24.93 -6.63 -19.79
C LYS A 303 25.25 -5.59 -20.86
N ASP A 304 25.43 -6.03 -22.10
CA ASP A 304 25.55 -5.18 -23.30
C ASP A 304 24.43 -5.59 -24.26
N THR A 305 23.34 -4.80 -24.29
CA THR A 305 22.10 -5.16 -24.96
C THR A 305 22.21 -5.06 -26.48
N ASP A 306 23.00 -4.14 -27.02
CA ASP A 306 23.12 -3.91 -28.47
C ASP A 306 24.45 -4.40 -29.09
N GLY A 307 25.40 -4.78 -28.25
CA GLY A 307 26.64 -5.45 -28.63
C GLY A 307 27.71 -4.51 -29.19
N ASP A 308 27.66 -3.21 -28.87
CA ASP A 308 28.63 -2.21 -29.35
C ASP A 308 29.94 -2.17 -28.53
N GLY A 309 29.96 -2.85 -27.38
CA GLY A 309 31.10 -2.94 -26.47
C GLY A 309 31.12 -1.88 -25.35
N VAL A 310 30.01 -1.16 -25.15
CA VAL A 310 29.72 -0.33 -23.97
C VAL A 310 28.60 -1.01 -23.17
N ASP A 311 28.85 -1.31 -21.90
CA ASP A 311 27.85 -1.99 -21.06
C ASP A 311 26.62 -1.09 -20.80
N ASP A 312 25.44 -1.68 -20.61
CA ASP A 312 24.13 -1.01 -20.43
C ASP A 312 24.13 0.06 -19.31
N CYS A 313 25.06 -0.03 -18.35
CA CYS A 313 25.22 0.96 -17.28
C CYS A 313 25.86 2.28 -17.76
N ASP A 314 26.69 2.22 -18.80
CA ASP A 314 27.41 3.34 -19.39
C ASP A 314 26.84 3.77 -20.77
N ASP A 315 26.01 2.91 -21.38
CA ASP A 315 25.34 3.16 -22.66
C ASP A 315 24.03 3.96 -22.50
N ARG A 316 23.94 5.09 -23.20
CA ARG A 316 22.76 5.96 -23.22
C ARG A 316 21.72 5.55 -24.26
N CYS A 317 22.07 4.66 -25.18
CA CYS A 317 21.27 4.21 -26.29
C CYS A 317 21.23 2.68 -26.37
N LEU A 318 20.71 2.04 -25.31
CA LEU A 318 20.61 0.58 -25.06
C LEU A 318 20.21 -0.36 -26.22
N ARG A 319 19.78 0.16 -27.38
CA ARG A 319 19.32 -0.62 -28.53
C ARG A 319 19.93 -0.14 -29.86
N GLU A 320 20.81 0.85 -29.83
CA GLU A 320 21.35 1.50 -31.02
C GLU A 320 22.85 1.67 -30.92
N ALA A 321 23.59 0.72 -31.49
CA ALA A 321 25.04 0.68 -31.39
C ALA A 321 25.72 1.99 -31.79
N GLY A 322 26.62 2.47 -30.94
CA GLY A 322 27.40 3.67 -31.12
C GLY A 322 28.85 3.52 -30.65
N PRO A 323 29.67 4.57 -30.76
CA PRO A 323 31.01 4.54 -30.21
C PRO A 323 30.99 4.90 -28.71
N SER A 324 31.91 4.33 -27.94
CA SER A 324 32.13 4.72 -26.54
C SER A 324 32.47 6.21 -26.33
N THR A 325 33.00 6.88 -27.36
CA THR A 325 33.21 8.34 -27.35
C THR A 325 31.90 9.14 -27.27
N ASN A 326 30.78 8.52 -27.59
CA ASN A 326 29.44 9.09 -27.52
C ASN A 326 28.52 8.28 -26.57
N TYR A 327 29.08 7.61 -25.57
CA TYR A 327 28.32 6.85 -24.56
C TYR A 327 27.38 5.80 -25.19
N GLY A 328 27.87 5.03 -26.16
CA GLY A 328 27.11 3.99 -26.86
C GLY A 328 26.03 4.51 -27.82
N CYS A 329 25.81 5.83 -27.90
CA CYS A 329 24.82 6.39 -28.82
C CYS A 329 25.36 6.61 -30.24
N PRO A 330 24.52 6.46 -31.28
CA PRO A 330 24.86 6.87 -32.64
C PRO A 330 25.22 8.36 -32.69
N GLU A 331 26.27 8.72 -33.44
CA GLU A 331 26.57 10.13 -33.67
C GLU A 331 25.51 10.72 -34.61
N SER A 332 24.77 11.72 -34.11
CA SER A 332 23.84 12.48 -34.93
C SER A 332 24.61 13.31 -35.97
N THR A 333 24.29 13.11 -37.24
CA THR A 333 24.71 14.03 -38.30
C THR A 333 23.98 15.37 -38.08
N PRO A 334 24.68 16.52 -38.08
CA PRO A 334 24.05 17.80 -37.81
C PRO A 334 23.27 18.23 -39.05
N ASP A 335 21.94 18.07 -39.00
CA ASP A 335 20.94 18.89 -39.69
C ASP A 335 19.56 18.54 -39.09
N THR A 336 18.67 19.55 -38.93
CA THR A 336 17.21 19.50 -38.61
C THR A 336 16.83 19.42 -37.10
N GLU A 337 16.03 20.30 -36.47
CA GLU A 337 15.38 21.59 -36.79
C GLU A 337 15.12 22.34 -35.46
N ALA A 338 15.10 23.67 -35.49
CA ALA A 338 14.51 24.45 -34.39
C ALA A 338 12.97 24.31 -34.45
N ASP A 339 12.35 24.31 -33.26
CA ASP A 339 10.90 24.28 -33.04
C ASP A 339 10.65 25.32 -31.93
N ALA A 340 10.31 26.54 -32.35
CA ALA A 340 10.38 27.74 -31.51
C ALA A 340 9.21 27.86 -30.53
N ASP A 341 8.03 27.35 -30.87
CA ASP A 341 6.82 27.38 -30.05
C ASP A 341 6.47 26.02 -29.43
N GLY A 342 7.14 24.94 -29.86
CA GLY A 342 7.07 23.63 -29.24
C GLY A 342 5.77 22.89 -29.57
N ASP A 343 5.14 23.21 -30.69
CA ASP A 343 3.92 22.55 -31.16
C ASP A 343 4.19 21.16 -31.80
N GLY A 344 5.47 20.83 -31.99
CA GLY A 344 5.94 19.57 -32.57
C GLY A 344 6.12 19.60 -34.09
N ILE A 345 5.94 20.76 -34.72
CA ILE A 345 6.20 21.01 -36.14
C ILE A 345 7.45 21.90 -36.24
N PRO A 346 8.51 21.43 -36.94
CA PRO A 346 9.70 22.25 -37.16
C PRO A 346 9.44 23.64 -37.75
N ASP A 347 10.23 24.64 -37.36
CA ASP A 347 10.14 26.04 -37.82
C ASP A 347 10.07 26.17 -39.36
N ASN A 348 10.68 25.25 -40.10
CA ASN A 348 10.69 25.28 -41.56
C ASN A 348 9.46 24.64 -42.24
N GLN A 349 8.63 23.96 -41.46
CA GLN A 349 7.42 23.24 -41.85
C GLN A 349 6.17 23.83 -41.18
N ASP A 350 6.33 24.65 -40.16
CA ASP A 350 5.25 25.36 -39.47
C ASP A 350 4.74 26.55 -40.32
N GLN A 351 3.44 26.53 -40.62
CA GLN A 351 2.77 27.56 -41.39
C GLN A 351 2.46 28.81 -40.57
N CYS A 352 2.35 28.69 -39.24
CA CYS A 352 1.87 29.70 -38.32
C CYS A 352 2.83 29.93 -37.14
N PHE A 353 4.10 30.19 -37.46
CA PHE A 353 5.19 30.47 -36.52
C PHE A 353 4.79 31.22 -35.23
N ASN A 354 4.75 30.49 -34.11
CA ASN A 354 4.51 30.97 -32.75
C ASN A 354 3.15 31.66 -32.53
N PRO A 355 2.03 30.91 -32.67
CA PRO A 355 0.70 31.43 -32.41
C PRO A 355 0.44 31.56 -30.89
N GLU A 356 -0.48 32.46 -30.49
CA GLU A 356 -0.84 32.60 -29.07
C GLU A 356 -1.63 31.39 -28.54
N CYS A 357 -2.36 30.69 -29.40
CA CYS A 357 -3.12 29.49 -29.07
C CYS A 357 -2.26 28.24 -29.26
N ALA A 358 -2.08 27.45 -28.19
CA ALA A 358 -1.30 26.21 -28.22
C ALA A 358 -2.06 25.02 -28.84
N LEU A 359 -3.37 25.16 -29.09
CA LEU A 359 -4.17 24.15 -29.79
C LEU A 359 -4.10 24.43 -31.29
N VAL A 360 -3.21 23.71 -31.97
CA VAL A 360 -2.96 23.87 -33.40
C VAL A 360 -3.45 22.69 -34.23
N ASP A 361 -3.67 22.93 -35.52
CA ASP A 361 -3.93 21.91 -36.52
C ASP A 361 -2.62 21.24 -36.99
N ALA A 362 -2.73 20.34 -37.98
CA ALA A 362 -1.57 19.63 -38.52
C ALA A 362 -0.63 20.50 -39.37
N GLN A 363 -0.90 21.81 -39.48
CA GLN A 363 -0.07 22.80 -40.18
C GLN A 363 0.57 23.79 -39.21
N GLY A 364 0.31 23.67 -37.90
CA GLY A 364 0.83 24.57 -36.86
C GLY A 364 -0.03 25.81 -36.63
N CYS A 365 -1.20 25.89 -37.26
CA CYS A 365 -2.10 27.04 -37.14
C CYS A 365 -3.16 26.82 -36.05
N PRO A 366 -3.64 27.89 -35.37
CA PRO A 366 -4.73 27.79 -34.41
C PRO A 366 -5.92 27.02 -34.97
N LYS A 367 -6.36 26.01 -34.24
CA LYS A 367 -7.47 25.15 -34.63
C LYS A 367 -8.80 25.85 -34.40
N ASP A 368 -9.67 25.83 -35.39
CA ASP A 368 -11.09 26.25 -35.32
C ASP A 368 -11.90 24.99 -35.67
N SER A 369 -12.58 24.41 -34.69
CA SER A 369 -13.16 23.07 -34.80
C SER A 369 -14.55 23.05 -35.43
N ASP A 370 -15.29 24.14 -35.38
CA ASP A 370 -16.65 24.25 -35.92
C ASP A 370 -16.80 25.24 -37.08
N ASP A 371 -15.68 25.83 -37.51
CA ASP A 371 -15.54 26.75 -38.64
C ASP A 371 -16.39 28.02 -38.50
N ASP A 372 -16.58 28.52 -37.27
CA ASP A 372 -17.33 29.75 -37.00
C ASP A 372 -16.51 31.04 -37.10
N GLY A 373 -15.18 30.91 -37.15
CA GLY A 373 -14.22 31.99 -37.31
C GLY A 373 -13.51 32.42 -36.02
N LEU A 374 -13.77 31.76 -34.89
CA LEU A 374 -12.98 31.86 -33.65
C LEU A 374 -12.15 30.58 -33.45
N ASP A 375 -10.89 30.72 -33.05
CA ASP A 375 -10.08 29.54 -32.70
C ASP A 375 -10.55 28.90 -31.38
N ASP A 376 -10.30 27.61 -31.21
CA ASP A 376 -10.68 26.77 -30.05
C ASP A 376 -10.20 27.37 -28.70
N CYS A 377 -9.17 28.23 -28.70
CA CYS A 377 -8.70 28.91 -27.49
C CYS A 377 -9.52 30.16 -27.14
N SER A 378 -10.16 30.78 -28.13
CA SER A 378 -10.94 32.02 -28.02
C SER A 378 -12.45 31.77 -28.03
N ASP A 379 -12.89 30.61 -28.49
CA ASP A 379 -14.30 30.18 -28.55
C ASP A 379 -14.78 29.57 -27.22
N GLN A 380 -15.94 30.01 -26.73
CA GLN A 380 -16.59 29.43 -25.53
C GLN A 380 -17.33 28.12 -25.82
N CYS A 381 -17.65 27.85 -27.08
CA CYS A 381 -18.35 26.68 -27.56
C CYS A 381 -17.62 25.99 -28.74
N PRO A 382 -16.36 25.54 -28.60
CA PRO A 382 -15.49 25.09 -29.72
C PRO A 382 -16.05 24.02 -30.68
N ASP A 383 -17.12 23.33 -30.30
CA ASP A 383 -17.72 22.26 -31.10
C ASP A 383 -19.12 22.64 -31.64
N GLN A 384 -19.56 23.90 -31.52
CA GLN A 384 -20.91 24.35 -31.86
C GLN A 384 -20.95 25.72 -32.54
N TYR A 385 -20.99 25.70 -33.88
CA TYR A 385 -21.00 26.92 -34.71
C TYR A 385 -21.86 28.07 -34.16
N GLY A 386 -21.21 29.18 -33.81
CA GLY A 386 -21.85 30.42 -33.35
C GLY A 386 -21.46 31.64 -34.19
N GLN A 387 -22.44 32.46 -34.60
CA GLN A 387 -22.13 33.72 -35.30
C GLN A 387 -21.90 34.91 -34.35
N GLN A 388 -21.97 34.68 -33.04
CA GLN A 388 -21.83 35.70 -32.02
C GLN A 388 -20.36 35.90 -31.63
N ASP A 389 -20.07 36.99 -30.92
CA ASP A 389 -18.71 37.35 -30.50
C ASP A 389 -18.05 36.31 -29.55
N ASP A 390 -18.84 35.38 -28.98
CA ASP A 390 -18.38 34.32 -28.09
C ASP A 390 -18.29 32.92 -28.72
N GLY A 391 -18.61 32.79 -30.01
CA GLY A 391 -18.58 31.53 -30.77
C GLY A 391 -19.70 30.55 -30.40
N CYS A 392 -20.67 30.98 -29.58
CA CYS A 392 -21.77 30.11 -29.18
C CYS A 392 -23.03 30.32 -30.04
N PRO A 393 -23.85 29.26 -30.26
CA PRO A 393 -25.15 29.41 -30.90
C PRO A 393 -26.08 30.30 -30.06
N SER A 394 -26.94 31.08 -30.73
CA SER A 394 -27.98 31.85 -30.04
C SER A 394 -28.88 30.92 -29.21
N LEU A 395 -29.16 31.32 -27.97
CA LEU A 395 -30.05 30.59 -27.08
C LEU A 395 -31.48 30.57 -27.64
N ASP A 396 -32.13 29.41 -27.58
CA ASP A 396 -33.56 29.21 -27.86
C ASP A 396 -34.16 28.58 -26.60
N SER A 397 -34.75 29.42 -25.75
CA SER A 397 -35.16 29.06 -24.38
C SER A 397 -36.40 28.17 -24.34
N ASP A 398 -37.31 28.31 -25.31
CA ASP A 398 -38.57 27.56 -25.36
C ASP A 398 -38.56 26.41 -26.40
N TYR A 399 -37.50 26.36 -27.22
CA TYR A 399 -37.23 25.34 -28.22
C TYR A 399 -38.30 25.29 -29.31
N ASP A 400 -38.80 26.45 -29.73
CA ASP A 400 -39.74 26.60 -30.84
C ASP A 400 -39.06 26.71 -32.23
N GLY A 401 -37.73 26.85 -32.24
CA GLY A 401 -36.91 26.95 -33.44
C GLY A 401 -36.61 28.38 -33.90
N VAL A 402 -37.01 29.40 -33.13
CA VAL A 402 -36.65 30.80 -33.31
C VAL A 402 -35.76 31.23 -32.14
N PRO A 403 -34.51 31.66 -32.38
CA PRO A 403 -33.63 32.11 -31.30
C PRO A 403 -34.23 33.27 -30.48
N ASP A 404 -33.90 33.32 -29.19
CA ASP A 404 -34.43 34.27 -28.19
C ASP A 404 -34.29 35.75 -28.62
N ASP A 405 -33.25 36.08 -29.38
CA ASP A 405 -32.98 37.44 -29.89
C ASP A 405 -33.81 37.80 -31.13
N GLN A 406 -34.42 36.81 -31.78
CA GLN A 406 -35.28 36.92 -32.96
C GLN A 406 -36.75 36.58 -32.67
N ASP A 407 -37.04 36.02 -31.49
CA ASP A 407 -38.37 35.63 -31.04
C ASP A 407 -39.16 36.84 -30.51
N GLN A 408 -40.27 37.16 -31.16
CA GLN A 408 -41.16 38.25 -30.76
C GLN A 408 -42.11 37.87 -29.63
N CYS A 409 -42.30 36.57 -29.41
CA CYS A 409 -43.26 35.99 -28.49
C CYS A 409 -42.59 35.11 -27.43
N TYR A 410 -41.43 35.55 -26.94
CA TYR A 410 -40.59 34.91 -25.91
C TYR A 410 -41.34 33.97 -24.94
N ASN A 411 -41.07 32.67 -25.07
CA ASN A 411 -41.54 31.59 -24.20
C ASN A 411 -43.08 31.46 -24.12
N PRO A 412 -43.78 31.25 -25.25
CA PRO A 412 -45.20 30.97 -25.23
C PRO A 412 -45.46 29.50 -24.88
N ASP A 413 -46.61 29.19 -24.30
CA ASP A 413 -47.00 27.80 -23.97
C ASP A 413 -47.12 26.89 -25.21
N CYS A 414 -47.10 27.45 -26.43
CA CYS A 414 -47.30 26.75 -27.70
C CYS A 414 -46.06 26.84 -28.58
N ARG A 415 -45.41 25.70 -28.82
CA ARG A 415 -44.22 25.57 -29.71
C ARG A 415 -44.53 25.52 -31.20
N ILE A 416 -45.81 25.44 -31.58
CA ILE A 416 -46.20 25.53 -32.99
C ILE A 416 -46.34 27.02 -33.30
N VAL A 417 -45.25 27.59 -33.80
CA VAL A 417 -45.12 29.03 -34.00
C VAL A 417 -45.04 29.41 -35.48
N ASP A 418 -45.25 30.69 -35.77
CA ASP A 418 -44.92 31.29 -37.06
C ASP A 418 -43.43 31.68 -37.13
N SER A 419 -43.02 32.33 -38.23
CA SER A 419 -41.62 32.72 -38.43
C SER A 419 -41.13 33.84 -37.49
N MET A 420 -41.98 34.34 -36.59
CA MET A 420 -41.64 35.36 -35.59
C MET A 420 -41.63 34.78 -34.17
N GLY A 421 -41.77 33.46 -34.00
CA GLY A 421 -41.82 32.80 -32.68
C GLY A 421 -43.21 32.90 -32.00
N CYS A 422 -44.22 33.40 -32.71
CA CYS A 422 -45.56 33.57 -32.12
C CYS A 422 -46.48 32.38 -32.38
N PRO A 423 -47.35 31.98 -31.42
CA PRO A 423 -48.29 30.87 -31.60
C PRO A 423 -49.09 30.97 -32.88
N LYS A 424 -48.96 29.95 -33.73
CA LYS A 424 -49.59 29.91 -35.03
C LYS A 424 -51.09 29.63 -34.91
N ASP A 425 -51.88 30.33 -35.72
CA ASP A 425 -53.31 30.09 -35.93
C ASP A 425 -53.52 29.94 -37.45
N SER A 426 -53.61 28.70 -37.91
CA SER A 426 -53.55 28.35 -39.33
C SER A 426 -54.83 28.70 -40.09
N ASP A 427 -55.98 28.77 -39.43
CA ASP A 427 -57.27 29.09 -40.05
C ASP A 427 -57.87 30.45 -39.65
N GLY A 428 -57.28 31.12 -38.67
CA GLY A 428 -57.59 32.48 -38.25
C GLY A 428 -58.87 32.62 -37.43
N ASP A 429 -59.33 31.56 -36.76
CA ASP A 429 -60.53 31.59 -35.93
C ASP A 429 -60.32 32.17 -34.51
N GLY A 430 -59.07 32.41 -34.13
CA GLY A 430 -58.65 32.96 -32.85
C GLY A 430 -58.27 31.92 -31.80
N VAL A 431 -58.22 30.62 -32.14
CA VAL A 431 -57.64 29.55 -31.34
C VAL A 431 -56.33 29.12 -31.99
N ASN A 432 -55.22 29.12 -31.24
CA ASN A 432 -53.94 28.69 -31.81
C ASN A 432 -53.92 27.18 -32.10
N ASP A 433 -53.08 26.76 -33.04
CA ASP A 433 -52.97 25.39 -33.56
C ASP A 433 -52.66 24.36 -32.44
N CYS A 434 -52.04 24.79 -31.33
CA CYS A 434 -51.79 23.93 -30.18
C CYS A 434 -53.06 23.59 -29.39
N LEU A 435 -54.07 24.45 -29.42
CA LEU A 435 -55.33 24.32 -28.68
C LEU A 435 -56.53 24.01 -29.60
N ASP A 436 -56.33 24.10 -30.92
CA ASP A 436 -57.35 23.82 -31.93
C ASP A 436 -57.43 22.33 -32.28
N GLY A 437 -58.63 21.76 -32.18
CA GLY A 437 -58.92 20.38 -32.58
C GLY A 437 -59.06 20.20 -34.09
N CYS A 438 -59.20 21.29 -34.84
CA CYS A 438 -59.34 21.34 -36.29
C CYS A 438 -58.52 22.48 -36.92
N PRO A 439 -57.17 22.49 -36.83
CA PRO A 439 -56.30 23.65 -37.16
C PRO A 439 -56.43 24.27 -38.56
N ASP A 440 -57.09 23.58 -39.50
CA ASP A 440 -57.29 24.04 -40.88
C ASP A 440 -58.75 24.44 -41.16
N ARG A 441 -59.64 24.50 -40.15
CA ARG A 441 -61.08 24.68 -40.30
C ARG A 441 -61.71 25.49 -39.16
N SER A 442 -61.92 26.77 -39.45
CA SER A 442 -62.46 27.69 -38.45
C SER A 442 -63.73 27.22 -37.73
N GLY A 443 -63.73 27.41 -36.42
CA GLY A 443 -64.82 27.12 -35.51
C GLY A 443 -64.82 28.04 -34.30
N PRO A 444 -65.73 27.84 -33.35
CA PRO A 444 -65.73 28.63 -32.12
C PRO A 444 -64.82 28.01 -31.06
N PHE A 445 -64.21 28.85 -30.21
CA PHE A 445 -63.49 28.40 -29.00
C PHE A 445 -64.30 27.43 -28.13
N SER A 446 -65.64 27.59 -28.08
CA SER A 446 -66.53 26.69 -27.33
C SER A 446 -66.55 25.24 -27.83
N ASN A 447 -66.00 24.99 -29.03
CA ASN A 447 -65.85 23.67 -29.63
C ASN A 447 -64.40 23.39 -30.02
N ASN A 448 -63.42 23.96 -29.29
CA ASN A 448 -61.98 23.80 -29.53
C ASN A 448 -61.60 24.05 -31.00
N GLY A 449 -62.03 25.17 -31.57
CA GLY A 449 -61.73 25.58 -32.95
C GLY A 449 -62.39 24.72 -34.06
N CYS A 450 -63.09 23.64 -33.71
CA CYS A 450 -63.76 22.82 -34.74
C CYS A 450 -65.14 23.37 -35.19
N PRO A 451 -65.51 23.22 -36.47
CA PRO A 451 -66.81 23.63 -36.99
C PRO A 451 -67.93 22.75 -36.43
N GLN A 452 -69.05 23.34 -36.03
CA GLN A 452 -70.23 22.58 -35.63
C GLN A 452 -70.97 22.07 -36.88
N GLY A 453 -71.19 20.75 -36.95
CA GLY A 453 -72.01 20.15 -38.01
C GLY A 453 -73.43 20.71 -38.05
N PRO A 454 -74.16 20.56 -39.17
CA PRO A 454 -75.49 21.14 -39.31
C PRO A 454 -76.44 20.57 -38.24
N GLN A 455 -76.96 21.45 -37.39
CA GLN A 455 -78.01 21.15 -36.43
C GLN A 455 -79.28 20.75 -37.20
N ILE A 456 -79.51 19.45 -37.40
CA ILE A 456 -80.79 18.97 -37.94
C ILE A 456 -81.83 19.13 -36.82
N CYS A 457 -82.62 20.21 -36.90
CA CYS A 457 -83.84 20.39 -36.11
C CYS A 457 -84.87 19.32 -36.48
N THR A 458 -84.83 18.17 -35.82
CA THR A 458 -85.78 17.05 -36.00
C THR A 458 -87.21 17.37 -35.53
N GLY A 459 -87.47 18.57 -35.02
CA GLY A 459 -88.77 19.00 -34.50
C GLY A 459 -89.82 19.35 -35.55
N THR A 460 -89.45 19.70 -36.80
CA THR A 460 -90.40 20.21 -37.82
C THR A 460 -90.96 19.13 -38.76
N LEU A 461 -90.34 17.94 -38.84
CA LEU A 461 -90.77 16.85 -39.73
C LEU A 461 -91.87 15.96 -39.11
N LEU A 462 -91.95 15.90 -37.77
CA LEU A 462 -92.95 15.09 -37.05
C LEU A 462 -94.36 15.72 -37.04
N ILE A 463 -94.47 17.04 -37.09
CA ILE A 463 -95.77 17.75 -37.06
C ILE A 463 -96.47 17.66 -38.43
N SER A 464 -95.73 17.67 -39.54
CA SER A 464 -96.28 17.60 -40.89
C SER A 464 -96.82 16.20 -41.24
N ILE A 465 -96.22 15.13 -40.70
CA ILE A 465 -96.70 13.74 -40.87
C ILE A 465 -97.98 13.48 -40.03
N LEU A 466 -98.07 14.04 -38.82
CA LEU A 466 -99.26 13.90 -37.96
C LEU A 466 -100.49 14.67 -38.50
N VAL A 467 -100.29 15.85 -39.12
CA VAL A 467 -101.38 16.61 -39.76
C VAL A 467 -101.89 15.89 -41.03
N ALA A 468 -100.99 15.27 -41.81
CA ALA A 468 -101.38 14.50 -43.00
C ALA A 468 -102.14 13.20 -42.65
N LEU A 469 -101.73 12.49 -41.59
CA LEU A 469 -102.44 11.28 -41.11
C LEU A 469 -103.79 11.61 -40.44
N GLY A 470 -103.88 12.74 -39.74
CA GLY A 470 -105.14 13.22 -39.14
C GLY A 470 -106.20 13.66 -40.16
N ALA A 471 -105.79 14.24 -41.29
CA ALA A 471 -106.70 14.68 -42.35
C ALA A 471 -107.23 13.53 -43.23
N VAL A 472 -106.51 12.42 -43.34
CA VAL A 472 -106.94 11.24 -44.11
C VAL A 472 -107.95 10.37 -43.34
N LEU A 473 -107.95 10.43 -42.01
CA LEU A 473 -108.84 9.63 -41.15
C LEU A 473 -110.22 10.25 -40.91
N THR A 474 -110.45 11.52 -41.22
CA THR A 474 -111.76 12.19 -41.08
C THR A 474 -112.61 12.22 -42.35
N LEU A 475 -112.09 11.76 -43.50
CA LEU A 475 -112.84 11.67 -44.78
C LEU A 475 -113.47 10.28 -45.06
N LYS A 476 -113.39 9.34 -44.11
CA LYS A 476 -114.09 8.05 -44.17
C LYS A 476 -114.84 7.74 -42.87
N LYS A 477 -115.88 8.54 -42.56
CA LYS A 477 -117.11 8.06 -41.90
C LYS A 477 -118.22 9.10 -41.93
#